data_AF-A0A0L0F2N2-F1
#
_entry.id   AF-A0A0L0F2N2-F1
#
_cell.length_a   1.000
_cell.length_b   1.000
_cell.length_c   1.000
_cell.angle_alpha   90.00
_cell.angle_beta   90.00
_cell.angle_gamma   90.00
#
_symmetry.space_group_name_H-M   'P 1'
#
loop_
_entity.id
_entity.type
_entity.pdbx_description
1 polymer ?
#
loop_
_entity_poly.entity_id
_entity_poly.type
_entity_poly.pdbx_seq_one_letter_code
_entity_poly.pdbx_strand_id
1 'polypeptide(L)'
;MYTRDPSPCTTPPPAQVSMKDLAEALKAMPQHQEMMAKFTLHLGMAEKCMGLYDQLNLDAICNTEQDMAMGVSAEGQRIANHIPSIVNILSNTKADNDSKLRLLMVYVTIKGGISEGDLNKLAAQAGLTD
;
A
#
# COMPACT_ATOMS: atom_id res chain seq x y z
N MET A 1 20.54 14.28 49.10
CA MET A 1 20.02 14.62 47.76
C MET A 1 19.79 13.31 47.03
N TYR A 2 18.53 12.90 46.87
CA TYR A 2 18.16 11.67 46.16
C TYR A 2 18.13 11.95 44.65
N THR A 3 18.96 11.27 43.88
CA THR A 3 18.86 11.19 42.43
C THR A 3 17.68 10.28 42.09
N ARG A 4 16.61 10.83 41.50
CA ARG A 4 15.56 10.02 40.88
C ARG A 4 16.06 9.57 39.51
N ASP A 5 16.25 8.28 39.33
CA ASP A 5 16.43 7.69 38.00
C ASP A 5 15.19 7.98 37.14
N PRO A 6 15.35 8.40 35.87
CA PRO A 6 14.22 8.58 34.98
C PRO A 6 13.70 7.20 34.57
N SER A 7 12.47 6.87 34.97
CA SER A 7 11.78 5.70 34.48
C SER A 7 11.71 5.75 32.94
N PRO A 8 12.06 4.67 32.22
CA PRO A 8 11.97 4.65 30.77
C PRO A 8 10.50 4.75 30.37
N CYS A 9 10.14 5.82 29.64
CA CYS A 9 8.83 5.98 29.02
C CYS A 9 8.69 4.90 27.95
N THR A 10 8.22 3.73 28.35
CA THR A 10 7.70 2.73 27.44
C THR A 10 6.35 3.24 27.01
N THR A 11 6.28 3.85 25.83
CA THR A 11 5.00 4.14 25.19
C THR A 11 4.27 2.81 25.06
N PRO A 12 3.07 2.65 25.64
CA PRO A 12 2.29 1.44 25.44
C PRO A 12 2.07 1.26 23.92
N PRO A 13 2.06 0.02 23.41
CA PRO A 13 1.74 -0.22 22.02
C PRO A 13 0.40 0.45 21.71
N PRO A 14 0.21 1.03 20.51
CA PRO A 14 -1.04 1.69 20.17
C PRO A 14 -2.18 0.69 20.39
N ALA A 15 -3.01 0.97 21.39
CA ALA A 15 -4.18 0.15 21.64
C ALA A 15 -5.00 0.15 20.35
N GLN A 16 -5.23 -1.03 19.77
CA GLN A 16 -6.19 -1.18 18.68
C GLN A 16 -7.57 -0.87 19.25
N VAL A 17 -7.94 0.41 19.23
CA VAL A 17 -9.29 0.84 19.58
C VAL A 17 -10.20 0.32 18.47
N SER A 18 -11.04 -0.65 18.81
CA SER A 18 -11.96 -1.21 17.81
C SER A 18 -13.12 -0.24 17.57
N MET A 19 -13.70 -0.30 16.37
CA MET A 19 -14.91 0.45 16.04
C MET A 19 -16.07 0.15 17.01
N LYS A 20 -16.07 -1.02 17.65
CA LYS A 20 -17.04 -1.38 18.70
C LYS A 20 -16.80 -0.59 19.99
N ASP A 21 -15.55 -0.47 20.43
CA ASP A 21 -15.21 0.27 21.65
C ASP A 21 -15.56 1.76 21.50
N LEU A 22 -15.38 2.30 20.30
CA LEU A 22 -15.74 3.68 19.99
C LEU A 22 -17.27 3.90 19.95
N ALA A 23 -18.02 2.92 19.44
CA ALA A 23 -19.48 2.92 19.45
C ALA A 23 -20.06 2.83 20.88
N GLU A 24 -19.38 2.14 21.80
CA GLU A 24 -19.74 2.08 23.21
C GLU A 24 -19.40 3.38 23.94
N ALA A 25 -18.23 3.98 23.65
CA ALA A 25 -17.86 5.30 24.17
C ALA A 25 -18.85 6.41 23.74
N LEU A 26 -19.38 6.31 22.52
CA LEU A 26 -20.42 7.20 21.97
C LEU A 26 -21.73 7.18 22.78
N LYS A 27 -22.10 6.02 23.36
CA LYS A 27 -23.29 5.89 24.22
C LYS A 27 -23.07 6.51 25.60
N ALA A 28 -21.82 6.50 26.09
CA ALA A 28 -21.48 7.03 27.41
C ALA A 28 -21.37 8.56 27.45
N MET A 29 -21.12 9.23 26.32
CA MET A 29 -20.91 10.68 26.24
C MET A 29 -21.70 11.35 25.10
N PRO A 30 -23.01 11.60 25.29
CA PRO A 30 -23.88 12.16 24.25
C PRO A 30 -23.44 13.55 23.75
N GLN A 31 -22.84 14.38 24.61
CA GLN A 31 -22.34 15.71 24.25
C GLN A 31 -21.17 15.71 23.26
N HIS A 32 -20.49 14.56 23.06
CA HIS A 32 -19.38 14.41 22.12
C HIS A 32 -19.74 13.58 20.87
N GLN A 33 -21.03 13.29 20.66
CA GLN A 33 -21.49 12.44 19.56
C GLN A 33 -21.06 12.91 18.18
N GLU A 34 -21.15 14.22 17.89
CA GLU A 34 -20.79 14.74 16.56
C GLU A 34 -19.29 14.56 16.25
N MET A 35 -18.43 14.84 17.23
CA MET A 35 -16.98 14.69 17.09
C MET A 35 -16.60 13.20 16.93
N MET A 36 -17.17 12.34 17.77
CA MET A 36 -16.90 10.90 17.72
C MET A 36 -17.45 10.25 16.44
N ALA A 37 -18.58 10.72 15.92
CA ALA A 37 -19.10 10.28 14.62
C ALA A 37 -18.11 10.58 13.47
N LYS A 38 -17.48 11.77 13.47
CA LYS A 38 -16.43 12.13 12.50
C LYS A 38 -15.21 11.22 12.62
N PHE A 39 -14.73 10.95 13.83
CA PHE A 39 -13.62 10.02 14.05
C PHE A 39 -13.94 8.60 13.57
N THR A 40 -15.13 8.10 13.89
CA THR A 40 -15.61 6.77 13.46
C THR A 40 -15.62 6.68 11.93
N LEU A 41 -16.11 7.72 11.24
CA LEU A 41 -16.09 7.78 9.78
C LEU A 41 -14.66 7.70 9.22
N HIS A 42 -13.73 8.50 9.75
CA HIS A 42 -12.34 8.49 9.27
C HIS A 42 -11.63 7.16 9.53
N LEU A 43 -11.87 6.53 10.68
CA LEU A 43 -11.34 5.20 10.98
C LEU A 43 -11.89 4.16 10.00
N GLY A 44 -13.21 4.14 9.78
CA GLY A 44 -13.83 3.22 8.81
C GLY A 44 -13.32 3.43 7.38
N MET A 45 -13.05 4.68 6.97
CA MET A 45 -12.41 4.97 5.68
C MET A 45 -10.98 4.43 5.63
N ALA A 46 -10.18 4.65 6.68
CA ALA A 46 -8.80 4.16 6.74
C ALA A 46 -8.73 2.62 6.72
N GLU A 47 -9.60 1.95 7.49
CA GLU A 47 -9.75 0.49 7.47
C GLU A 47 -10.09 -0.02 6.07
N LYS A 48 -11.02 0.65 5.37
CA LYS A 48 -11.37 0.29 3.99
C LYS A 48 -10.21 0.49 3.03
N CYS A 49 -9.45 1.58 3.16
CA CYS A 49 -8.26 1.83 2.34
C CYS A 49 -7.21 0.74 2.55
N MET A 50 -6.89 0.38 3.80
CA MET A 50 -5.94 -0.69 4.10
C MET A 50 -6.44 -2.05 3.61
N GLY A 51 -7.73 -2.33 3.74
CA GLY A 51 -8.34 -3.54 3.18
C GLY A 51 -8.14 -3.63 1.67
N LEU A 52 -8.36 -2.54 0.93
CA LEU A 52 -8.11 -2.49 -0.51
C LEU A 52 -6.62 -2.60 -0.85
N TYR A 53 -5.74 -1.96 -0.08
CA TYR A 53 -4.30 -2.01 -0.26
C TYR A 53 -3.77 -3.46 -0.22
N ASP A 54 -4.23 -4.23 0.76
CA ASP A 54 -3.85 -5.64 0.91
C ASP A 54 -4.53 -6.54 -0.13
N GLN A 55 -5.83 -6.33 -0.38
CA GLN A 55 -6.62 -7.15 -1.29
C GLN A 55 -6.15 -7.05 -2.73
N LEU A 56 -5.78 -5.85 -3.17
CA LEU A 56 -5.34 -5.57 -4.54
C LEU A 56 -3.82 -5.67 -4.73
N ASN A 57 -3.11 -6.14 -3.70
CA ASN A 57 -1.65 -6.29 -3.73
C ASN A 57 -0.93 -4.97 -4.06
N LEU A 58 -1.47 -3.82 -3.59
CA LEU A 58 -0.95 -2.49 -3.93
C LEU A 58 0.45 -2.27 -3.37
N ASP A 59 0.82 -2.93 -2.27
CA ASP A 59 2.16 -2.83 -1.68
C ASP A 59 3.27 -3.18 -2.68
N ALA A 60 3.20 -4.38 -3.26
CA ALA A 60 4.19 -4.83 -4.23
C ALA A 60 4.20 -3.98 -5.50
N ILE A 61 3.01 -3.53 -5.93
CA ILE A 61 2.84 -2.69 -7.12
C ILE A 61 3.50 -1.33 -6.91
N CYS A 62 3.14 -0.64 -5.82
CA CYS A 62 3.70 0.67 -5.49
C CYS A 62 5.22 0.59 -5.32
N ASN A 63 5.74 -0.40 -4.58
CA ASN A 63 7.18 -0.56 -4.41
C ASN A 63 7.89 -0.75 -5.75
N THR A 64 7.38 -1.61 -6.63
CA THR A 64 7.99 -1.86 -7.95
C THR A 64 7.92 -0.61 -8.85
N GLU A 65 6.83 0.16 -8.79
CA GLU A 65 6.72 1.41 -9.55
C GLU A 65 7.67 2.49 -9.07
N GLN A 66 7.82 2.66 -7.76
CA GLN A 66 8.77 3.62 -7.19
C GLN A 66 10.21 3.23 -7.55
N ASP A 67 10.56 1.96 -7.38
CA ASP A 67 11.85 1.41 -7.75
C ASP A 67 12.20 1.67 -9.22
N MET A 68 11.23 1.46 -10.12
CA MET A 68 11.40 1.77 -11.53
C MET A 68 11.56 3.27 -11.79
N ALA A 69 10.67 4.09 -11.25
CA ALA A 69 10.63 5.54 -11.51
C ALA A 69 11.87 6.26 -10.96
N MET A 70 12.36 5.80 -9.80
CA MET A 70 13.52 6.37 -9.12
C MET A 70 14.84 5.75 -9.59
N GLY A 71 14.81 4.53 -10.14
CA GLY A 71 16.00 3.77 -10.54
C GLY A 71 16.84 3.27 -9.34
N VAL A 72 16.33 3.43 -8.12
CA VAL A 72 16.95 3.00 -6.87
C VAL A 72 15.89 2.43 -5.94
N SER A 73 16.27 1.51 -5.07
CA SER A 73 15.41 0.97 -4.02
C SER A 73 15.20 1.98 -2.89
N ALA A 74 14.31 1.67 -1.95
CA ALA A 74 14.10 2.45 -0.73
C ALA A 74 15.39 2.65 0.10
N GLU A 75 16.34 1.73 0.00
CA GLU A 75 17.66 1.79 0.65
C GLU A 75 18.70 2.58 -0.17
N GLY A 76 18.31 3.12 -1.33
CA GLY A 76 19.18 3.88 -2.22
C GLY A 76 20.07 3.01 -3.12
N GLN A 77 19.80 1.70 -3.21
CA GLN A 77 20.59 0.80 -4.05
C GLN A 77 20.11 0.87 -5.51
N ARG A 78 21.04 0.96 -6.47
CA ARG A 78 20.66 0.91 -7.89
C ARG A 78 20.06 -0.43 -8.26
N ILE A 79 18.95 -0.38 -9.00
CA ILE A 79 18.26 -1.58 -9.46
C ILE A 79 18.64 -1.84 -10.91
N ALA A 80 19.27 -2.99 -11.16
CA ALA A 80 19.76 -3.34 -12.49
C ALA A 80 18.65 -3.92 -13.40
N ASN A 81 17.70 -4.67 -12.82
CA ASN A 81 16.68 -5.36 -13.59
C ASN A 81 15.34 -5.42 -12.84
N HIS A 82 14.32 -4.77 -13.40
CA HIS A 82 12.96 -4.74 -12.84
C HIS A 82 12.05 -5.84 -13.40
N ILE A 83 12.45 -6.55 -14.46
CA ILE A 83 11.63 -7.58 -15.12
C ILE A 83 11.12 -8.66 -14.16
N PRO A 84 11.93 -9.23 -13.24
CA PRO A 84 11.43 -10.26 -12.33
C PRO A 84 10.28 -9.78 -11.45
N SER A 85 10.39 -8.57 -10.89
CA SER A 85 9.36 -7.96 -10.05
C SER A 85 8.09 -7.66 -10.85
N ILE A 86 8.25 -7.15 -12.08
CA ILE A 86 7.13 -6.90 -12.99
C ILE A 86 6.40 -8.21 -13.30
N VAL A 87 7.11 -9.25 -13.75
CA VAL A 87 6.50 -10.54 -14.11
C VAL A 87 5.74 -11.15 -12.92
N ASN A 88 6.29 -11.04 -11.71
CA ASN A 88 5.63 -11.51 -10.49
C ASN A 88 4.30 -10.77 -10.20
N ILE A 89 4.23 -9.47 -10.49
CA ILE A 89 2.99 -8.70 -10.36
C ILE A 89 1.99 -9.06 -11.46
N LEU A 90 2.45 -9.19 -12.72
CA LEU A 90 1.57 -9.49 -13.85
C LEU A 90 0.89 -10.86 -13.70
N SER A 91 1.59 -11.85 -13.15
CA SER A 91 1.01 -13.18 -12.86
C SER A 91 0.14 -13.22 -11.60
N ASN A 92 0.12 -12.17 -10.78
CA ASN A 92 -0.67 -12.15 -9.55
C ASN A 92 -2.16 -11.92 -9.87
N THR A 93 -3.03 -12.81 -9.39
CA THR A 93 -4.48 -12.71 -9.59
C THR A 93 -5.16 -11.69 -8.68
N LYS A 94 -4.48 -11.23 -7.61
CA LYS A 94 -4.96 -10.15 -6.75
C LYS A 94 -4.85 -8.78 -7.40
N ALA A 95 -3.86 -8.60 -8.26
CA ALA A 95 -3.70 -7.36 -9.03
C ALA A 95 -4.77 -7.32 -10.12
N ASP A 96 -5.51 -6.22 -10.19
CA ASP A 96 -6.49 -5.99 -11.24
C ASP A 96 -5.82 -5.60 -12.57
N ASN A 97 -6.58 -5.74 -13.66
CA ASN A 97 -6.08 -5.49 -15.00
C ASN A 97 -5.62 -4.03 -15.19
N ASP A 98 -6.32 -3.08 -14.56
CA ASP A 98 -5.97 -1.66 -14.63
C ASP A 98 -4.60 -1.38 -13.97
N SER A 99 -4.33 -1.97 -12.80
CA SER A 99 -3.01 -1.82 -12.17
C SER A 99 -1.90 -2.50 -12.96
N LYS A 100 -2.17 -3.67 -13.56
CA LYS A 100 -1.20 -4.35 -14.43
C LYS A 100 -0.88 -3.52 -15.67
N LEU A 101 -1.89 -2.95 -16.31
CA LEU A 101 -1.73 -2.07 -17.46
C LEU A 101 -0.92 -0.82 -17.09
N ARG A 102 -1.24 -0.19 -15.96
CA ARG A 102 -0.51 0.97 -15.42
C ARG A 102 0.97 0.65 -15.20
N LEU A 103 1.27 -0.50 -14.58
CA LEU A 103 2.65 -0.95 -14.36
C LEU A 103 3.42 -1.12 -15.68
N LEU A 104 2.78 -1.72 -16.70
CA LEU A 104 3.38 -1.87 -18.03
C LEU A 104 3.65 -0.51 -18.69
N MET A 105 2.71 0.43 -18.62
CA MET A 105 2.90 1.78 -19.17
C MET A 105 4.08 2.50 -18.51
N VAL A 106 4.20 2.39 -17.18
CA VAL A 106 5.33 2.94 -16.41
C VAL A 106 6.65 2.31 -16.89
N TYR A 107 6.70 0.98 -17.00
CA TYR A 107 7.89 0.26 -17.46
C TYR A 107 8.34 0.69 -18.87
N VAL A 108 7.41 0.74 -19.83
CA VAL A 108 7.70 1.14 -21.21
C VAL A 108 8.21 2.57 -21.29
N THR A 109 7.58 3.48 -20.53
CA THR A 109 7.97 4.90 -20.47
C THR A 109 9.41 5.04 -19.93
N ILE A 110 9.73 4.34 -18.86
CA ILE A 110 11.06 4.41 -18.22
C ILE A 110 12.14 3.77 -19.09
N LYS A 111 11.82 2.71 -19.83
CA LYS A 111 12.76 2.09 -20.79
C LYS A 111 12.98 2.89 -22.05
N GLY A 112 12.13 3.89 -22.34
CA GLY A 112 12.18 4.63 -23.60
C GLY A 112 11.65 3.82 -24.78
N GLY A 113 10.70 2.91 -24.52
CA GLY A 113 10.17 1.95 -25.48
C GLY A 113 10.73 0.54 -25.30
N ILE A 114 9.97 -0.44 -25.79
CA ILE A 114 10.36 -1.85 -25.84
C ILE A 114 9.95 -2.45 -27.19
N SER A 115 10.47 -3.64 -27.50
CA SER A 115 10.03 -4.37 -28.70
C SER A 115 8.57 -4.80 -28.58
N GLU A 116 7.85 -4.86 -29.70
CA GLU A 116 6.48 -5.36 -29.75
C GLU A 116 6.39 -6.82 -29.25
N GLY A 117 7.41 -7.63 -29.57
CA GLY A 117 7.49 -9.02 -29.10
C GLY A 117 7.59 -9.13 -27.58
N ASP A 118 8.31 -8.23 -26.91
CA ASP A 118 8.40 -8.23 -25.45
C ASP A 118 7.14 -7.65 -24.80
N LEU A 119 6.53 -6.63 -25.42
CA LEU A 119 5.24 -6.10 -24.98
C LEU A 119 4.17 -7.20 -25.02
N ASN A 120 4.08 -7.95 -26.12
CA ASN A 120 3.10 -9.03 -26.28
C ASN A 120 3.30 -10.15 -25.26
N LYS A 121 4.55 -10.52 -24.94
CA LYS A 121 4.83 -11.52 -23.88
C LYS A 121 4.37 -11.02 -22.51
N LEU A 122 4.65 -9.76 -22.18
CA LEU A 122 4.26 -9.17 -20.90
C LEU A 122 2.73 -9.00 -20.81
N ALA A 123 2.08 -8.59 -21.88
CA ALA A 123 0.62 -8.47 -21.94
C ALA A 123 -0.08 -9.82 -21.80
N ALA A 124 0.43 -10.86 -22.46
CA ALA A 124 -0.10 -12.23 -22.32
C ALA A 124 0.09 -12.75 -20.89
N GLN A 125 1.25 -12.51 -20.27
CA GLN A 125 1.51 -12.86 -18.87
C GLN A 125 0.53 -12.16 -17.91
N ALA A 126 0.10 -10.95 -18.25
CA ALA A 126 -0.84 -10.16 -17.48
C ALA A 126 -2.30 -10.58 -17.66
N GLY A 127 -2.60 -11.45 -18.65
CA GLY A 127 -3.97 -11.78 -19.05
C GLY A 127 -4.69 -10.62 -19.73
N LEU A 128 -3.95 -9.77 -20.45
CA LEU A 128 -4.47 -8.57 -21.14
C LEU A 128 -4.62 -8.76 -22.66
N THR A 129 -4.43 -9.97 -23.17
CA THR A 129 -4.61 -10.33 -24.57
C THR A 129 -5.94 -11.04 -24.76
N ASP A 130 -6.68 -10.70 -25.82
CA ASP A 130 -7.95 -11.34 -26.21
C ASP A 130 -7.81 -12.86 -26.47
#